data_AF-A0AA38TV63-F1
#
_entry.id   AF-A0AA38TV63-F1
#
_cell.length_a   1.000
_cell.length_b   1.000
_cell.length_c   1.000
_cell.angle_alpha   90.00
_cell.angle_beta   90.00
_cell.angle_gamma   90.00
#
_symmetry.space_group_name_H-M   'P 1'
#
loop_
_entity.id
_entity.type
_entity.pdbx_description
1 polymer ?
#
loop_
_entity_poly.entity_id
_entity_poly.type
_entity_poly.pdbx_seq_one_letter_code
_entity_poly.pdbx_strand_id
1 'polypeptide(L)'
;MGTGYLGTLCSSGDYLSGPINHLWVPWDYVPWEGLKTAIIEGDVVGGTCVNRGCVPSKAILAVAAAGYDRQGVADHAQSLVTKIRNNLTNSMKALGVDILTGFGAVVGPQKVKYGKVGGTETVITAKDIIIATGSVPSVPKGVEVDG
;
A
#
# COMPACT_ATOMS: atom_id res chain seq x y z
N MET A 1 -12.33 5.06 -28.13
CA MET A 1 -12.28 6.13 -27.11
C MET A 1 -12.84 5.57 -25.82
N GLY A 2 -11.99 5.06 -24.94
CA GLY A 2 -12.40 4.50 -23.66
C GLY A 2 -11.24 4.66 -22.70
N THR A 3 -11.25 5.75 -21.94
CA THR A 3 -10.28 6.03 -20.87
C THR A 3 -10.53 5.07 -19.72
N GLY A 4 -10.09 3.82 -19.91
CA GLY A 4 -10.14 2.79 -18.87
C GLY A 4 -9.02 3.05 -17.88
N TYR A 5 -9.37 3.32 -16.63
CA TYR A 5 -8.39 3.35 -15.56
C TYR A 5 -7.97 1.92 -15.23
N LEU A 6 -6.68 1.69 -14.99
CA LEU A 6 -6.22 0.57 -14.18
C LEU A 6 -6.37 1.01 -12.72
N GLY A 7 -7.18 0.31 -11.93
CA GLY A 7 -7.38 0.61 -10.52
C GLY A 7 -6.59 -0.37 -9.66
N THR A 8 -5.56 0.09 -8.94
CA THR A 8 -4.90 -0.74 -7.92
C THR A 8 -5.48 -0.41 -6.56
N LEU A 9 -6.12 -1.39 -5.93
CA LEU A 9 -6.64 -1.32 -4.58
C LEU A 9 -5.57 -1.76 -3.59
N CYS A 10 -4.94 -0.79 -2.92
CA CYS A 10 -3.97 -1.01 -1.85
C CYS A 10 -4.63 -0.63 -0.51
N SER A 11 -5.53 -1.47 -0.02
CA SER A 11 -6.16 -1.24 1.28
C SER A 11 -5.21 -1.67 2.40
N SER A 12 -4.50 -0.71 3.00
CA SER A 12 -3.80 -0.91 4.28
C SER A 12 -4.81 -1.00 5.42
N GLY A 13 -5.19 -2.23 5.79
CA GLY A 13 -5.90 -2.55 7.04
C GLY A 13 -7.39 -2.84 6.87
N ASP A 14 -7.73 -4.13 6.91
CA ASP A 14 -8.98 -4.75 7.34
C ASP A 14 -10.32 -4.23 6.79
N TYR A 15 -10.97 -5.06 5.98
CA TYR A 15 -12.27 -5.70 6.24
C TYR A 15 -12.66 -6.40 4.93
N LEU A 16 -12.72 -7.73 4.96
CA LEU A 16 -13.77 -8.56 4.36
C LEU A 16 -13.35 -10.03 4.47
N SER A 17 -14.00 -10.72 5.40
CA SER A 17 -14.13 -12.17 5.45
C SER A 17 -14.72 -12.71 4.14
N GLY A 18 -13.94 -13.50 3.38
CA GLY A 18 -14.43 -14.22 2.20
C GLY A 18 -13.31 -15.03 1.52
N PRO A 19 -13.64 -16.17 0.87
CA PRO A 19 -12.64 -17.10 0.35
C PRO A 19 -11.85 -16.49 -0.80
N ILE A 20 -10.53 -16.46 -0.64
CA ILE A 20 -9.57 -15.82 -1.52
C ILE A 20 -9.29 -16.77 -2.69
N ASN A 21 -9.81 -16.45 -3.88
CA ASN A 21 -9.37 -17.09 -5.11
C ASN A 21 -8.23 -16.28 -5.72
N HIS A 22 -7.11 -16.97 -5.91
CA HIS A 22 -5.81 -16.47 -6.34
C HIS A 22 -5.85 -15.69 -7.66
N LEU A 23 -5.20 -14.51 -7.69
CA LEU A 23 -4.51 -14.05 -8.89
C LEU A 23 -3.22 -13.33 -8.46
N TRP A 24 -2.12 -14.05 -8.58
CA TRP A 24 -0.77 -13.56 -8.36
C TRP A 24 -0.35 -12.81 -9.64
N VAL A 25 -0.14 -11.50 -9.56
CA VAL A 25 0.44 -10.74 -10.68
C VAL A 25 1.82 -10.25 -10.26
N PRO A 26 2.90 -10.67 -10.95
CA PRO A 26 4.24 -10.17 -10.69
C PRO A 26 4.33 -8.66 -11.03
N TRP A 27 5.18 -7.96 -10.28
CA TRP A 27 5.40 -6.50 -10.34
C TRP A 27 5.84 -5.98 -11.73
N ASP A 28 6.15 -6.88 -12.67
CA ASP A 28 6.72 -6.58 -13.99
C ASP A 28 5.68 -6.55 -15.13
N TYR A 29 4.40 -6.83 -14.88
CA TYR A 29 3.44 -7.17 -15.95
C TYR A 29 2.47 -6.08 -16.43
N VAL A 30 2.71 -4.80 -16.15
CA VAL A 30 1.94 -3.74 -16.84
C VAL A 30 2.90 -2.69 -17.39
N PRO A 31 3.04 -2.59 -18.72
CA PRO A 31 3.61 -1.40 -19.33
C PRO A 31 2.63 -0.26 -19.03
N TRP A 32 3.04 0.66 -18.15
CA TRP A 32 2.33 1.89 -17.82
C TRP A 32 2.24 2.87 -19.02
N GLU A 33 2.75 2.48 -20.19
CA GLU A 33 2.73 3.29 -21.40
C GLU A 33 1.30 3.43 -21.93
N GLY A 34 0.68 4.56 -21.60
CA GLY A 34 -0.60 5.00 -22.16
C GLY A 34 -1.84 4.63 -21.33
N LEU A 35 -1.71 3.92 -20.21
CA LEU A 35 -2.83 3.62 -19.31
C LEU A 35 -2.93 4.65 -18.19
N LYS A 36 -4.10 5.27 -18.07
CA LYS A 36 -4.40 6.12 -16.91
C LYS A 36 -4.55 5.22 -15.69
N THR A 37 -3.79 5.48 -14.63
CA THR A 37 -3.77 4.57 -13.48
C THR A 37 -4.04 5.32 -12.19
N ALA A 38 -4.86 4.71 -11.33
CA ALA A 38 -5.14 5.18 -9.99
C ALA A 38 -4.74 4.13 -8.96
N ILE A 39 -4.15 4.56 -7.85
CA ILE A 39 -3.86 3.76 -6.66
C ILE A 39 -4.74 4.27 -5.53
N ILE A 40 -5.47 3.38 -4.88
CA ILE A 40 -6.21 3.69 -3.65
C ILE A 40 -5.40 3.18 -2.46
N GLU A 41 -5.02 4.07 -1.54
CA GLU A 41 -4.21 3.77 -0.35
C GLU A 41 -4.88 4.34 0.92
N GLY A 42 -5.10 3.48 1.92
CA GLY A 42 -5.79 3.85 3.17
C GLY A 42 -4.93 4.63 4.16
N ASP A 43 -3.62 4.39 4.14
CA ASP A 43 -2.62 4.96 5.03
C ASP A 43 -1.55 5.70 4.22
N VAL A 44 -0.29 5.31 4.36
CA VAL A 44 0.86 5.91 3.68
C VAL A 44 1.38 5.01 2.57
N VAL A 45 1.75 5.62 1.46
CA VAL A 45 2.30 4.92 0.29
C VAL A 45 3.48 4.03 0.68
N GLY A 46 3.53 2.82 0.11
CA GLY A 46 4.61 1.85 0.33
C GLY A 46 4.21 0.63 1.17
N GLY A 47 3.00 0.63 1.74
CA GLY A 47 2.42 -0.51 2.45
C GLY A 47 3.30 -1.04 3.59
N THR A 48 3.15 -2.32 3.93
CA THR A 48 3.88 -2.94 5.04
C THR A 48 5.39 -2.94 4.79
N CYS A 49 5.84 -3.29 3.59
CA CYS A 49 7.27 -3.49 3.28
C CYS A 49 8.12 -2.25 3.56
N VAL A 50 7.63 -1.07 3.14
CA VAL A 50 8.34 0.20 3.31
C VAL A 50 8.15 0.74 4.73
N ASN A 51 6.93 0.70 5.26
CA ASN A 51 6.62 1.44 6.47
C ASN A 51 6.87 0.63 7.76
N ARG A 52 6.64 -0.68 7.74
CA ARG A 52 6.61 -1.53 8.95
C ARG A 52 7.24 -2.93 8.77
N GLY A 53 8.01 -3.13 7.70
CA GLY A 53 8.47 -4.46 7.28
C GLY A 53 9.94 -4.48 6.94
N CYS A 54 10.24 -4.84 5.70
CA CYS A 54 11.61 -5.09 5.24
C CYS A 54 12.52 -3.87 5.37
N VAL A 55 12.06 -2.67 5.03
CA VAL A 55 12.89 -1.45 5.05
C VAL A 55 13.35 -1.10 6.47
N PRO A 56 12.45 -0.91 7.47
CA PRO A 56 12.91 -0.61 8.83
C PRO A 56 13.74 -1.76 9.42
N SER A 57 13.35 -3.02 9.18
CA SER A 57 14.10 -4.18 9.68
C SER A 57 15.54 -4.21 9.15
N LYS A 58 15.74 -4.00 7.84
CA LYS A 58 17.07 -3.99 7.23
C LYS A 58 17.87 -2.76 7.62
N ALA A 59 17.22 -1.60 7.79
CA ALA A 59 17.88 -0.38 8.24
C ALA A 59 18.46 -0.56 9.66
N ILE A 60 17.70 -1.17 10.57
CA ILE A 60 18.17 -1.47 11.93
C ILE A 60 19.34 -2.46 11.89
N LEU A 61 19.20 -3.57 11.15
CA LEU A 61 20.25 -4.59 11.06
C LEU A 61 21.56 -4.04 10.49
N ALA A 62 21.52 -3.06 9.59
CA ALA A 62 22.70 -2.47 8.97
C ALA A 62 23.59 -1.70 9.98
N VAL A 63 22.99 -1.15 11.04
CA VAL A 63 23.71 -0.33 12.05
C VAL A 63 23.83 -1.01 13.41
N ALA A 64 23.22 -2.18 13.60
CA ALA A 64 23.18 -2.90 14.87
C ALA A 64 24.57 -3.29 15.42
N ALA A 65 25.57 -3.44 14.55
CA ALA A 65 26.95 -3.78 14.95
C ALA A 65 27.78 -2.56 15.42
N ALA A 66 27.31 -1.33 15.21
CA ALA A 66 28.06 -0.10 15.49
C ALA A 66 27.98 0.38 16.95
N GLY A 67 27.38 -0.41 17.84
CA GLY A 67 27.10 -0.06 19.24
C GLY A 67 25.60 0.03 19.50
N TYR A 68 25.18 -0.33 20.72
CA TYR A 68 23.76 -0.45 21.07
C TYR A 68 23.17 0.90 21.51
N ASP A 69 23.09 1.85 20.59
CA ASP A 69 22.28 3.07 20.77
C ASP A 69 20.88 2.83 20.18
N ARG A 70 19.93 2.47 21.05
CA ARG A 70 18.55 2.19 20.63
C ARG A 70 17.90 3.36 19.91
N GLN A 71 18.12 4.59 20.39
CA GLN A 71 17.43 5.75 19.84
C GLN A 71 18.03 6.15 18.50
N GLY A 72 19.37 6.24 18.41
CA GLY A 72 20.05 6.57 17.15
C GLY A 72 19.76 5.56 16.04
N VAL A 73 19.65 4.26 16.37
CA VAL A 73 19.27 3.21 15.41
C VAL A 73 17.82 3.35 14.97
N ALA A 74 16.89 3.65 15.88
CA ALA A 74 15.49 3.87 15.55
C ALA A 74 15.31 5.11 14.66
N ASP A 75 15.96 6.23 14.99
CA ASP A 75 15.92 7.48 14.23
C ASP A 75 16.49 7.28 12.82
N HIS A 76 17.60 6.53 12.71
CA HIS A 76 18.19 6.17 11.42
C HIS A 76 17.18 5.41 10.54
N ALA A 77 16.56 4.37 11.09
CA ALA A 77 15.57 3.57 10.37
C ALA A 77 14.36 4.42 9.93
N GLN A 78 13.81 5.25 10.82
CA GLN A 78 12.69 6.14 10.50
C GLN A 78 13.05 7.16 9.42
N SER A 79 14.28 7.68 9.43
CA SER A 79 14.76 8.62 8.41
C SER A 79 14.83 7.96 7.02
N LEU A 80 15.27 6.70 6.95
CA LEU A 80 15.36 5.94 5.70
C LEU A 80 13.97 5.59 5.17
N VAL A 81 13.06 5.13 6.04
CA VAL A 81 11.66 4.87 5.69
C VAL A 81 11.02 6.13 5.09
N THR A 82 11.19 7.27 5.75
CA THR A 82 10.64 8.55 5.27
C THR A 82 11.20 8.94 3.90
N LYS A 83 12.51 8.81 3.68
CA LYS A 83 13.15 9.11 2.39
C LYS A 83 12.63 8.21 1.28
N ILE A 84 12.57 6.90 1.50
CA ILE A 84 12.12 5.92 0.50
C ILE A 84 10.64 6.16 0.16
N ARG A 85 9.80 6.37 1.18
CA ARG A 85 8.38 6.68 0.98
C ARG A 85 8.17 7.94 0.14
N ASN A 86 8.90 9.00 0.45
CA ASN A 86 8.76 10.26 -0.27
C ASN A 86 9.25 10.12 -1.72
N ASN A 87 10.37 9.42 -1.94
CA ASN A 87 10.86 9.14 -3.28
C ASN A 87 9.85 8.33 -4.10
N LEU A 88 9.30 7.26 -3.52
CA LEU A 88 8.29 6.42 -4.16
C LEU A 88 7.04 7.22 -4.54
N THR A 89 6.54 8.04 -3.63
CA THR A 89 5.37 8.90 -3.85
C THR A 89 5.63 9.90 -4.99
N ASN A 90 6.81 10.50 -5.02
CA ASN A 90 7.18 11.47 -6.05
C ASN A 90 7.35 10.80 -7.42
N SER A 91 7.97 9.61 -7.48
CA SER A 91 8.10 8.84 -8.71
C SER A 91 6.74 8.43 -9.28
N MET A 92 5.79 8.00 -8.43
CA MET A 92 4.42 7.69 -8.87
C MET A 92 3.70 8.91 -9.45
N LYS A 93 3.82 10.08 -8.81
CA LYS A 93 3.25 11.33 -9.32
C LYS A 93 3.90 11.76 -10.63
N ALA A 94 5.22 11.62 -10.76
CA ALA A 94 5.96 11.96 -11.97
C ALA A 94 5.55 11.07 -13.16
N LEU A 95 5.17 9.81 -12.89
CA LEU A 95 4.63 8.88 -13.88
C LEU A 95 3.14 9.11 -14.19
N GLY A 96 2.48 10.08 -13.55
CA GLY A 96 1.07 10.40 -13.81
C GLY A 96 0.07 9.46 -13.13
N VAL A 97 0.48 8.78 -12.05
CA VAL A 97 -0.41 7.92 -11.26
C VAL A 97 -1.20 8.76 -10.26
N ASP A 98 -2.53 8.62 -10.28
CA ASP A 98 -3.44 9.28 -9.35
C ASP A 98 -3.46 8.52 -8.01
N ILE A 99 -2.95 9.13 -6.93
CA ILE A 99 -2.97 8.53 -5.58
C ILE A 99 -4.20 9.02 -4.83
N LEU A 100 -5.15 8.12 -4.62
CA LEU A 100 -6.42 8.34 -3.93
C LEU A 100 -6.31 7.86 -2.48
N THR A 101 -6.35 8.78 -1.53
CA THR A 101 -6.28 8.41 -0.11
C THR A 101 -7.63 7.96 0.43
N GLY A 102 -7.73 6.70 0.84
CA GLY A 102 -8.92 6.10 1.42
C GLY A 102 -8.93 4.58 1.31
N PHE A 103 -9.95 3.97 1.90
CA PHE A 103 -10.23 2.55 1.80
C PHE A 103 -11.09 2.29 0.59
N GLY A 104 -10.67 1.33 -0.23
CA GLY A 104 -11.39 0.98 -1.44
C GLY A 104 -12.05 -0.39 -1.35
N ALA A 105 -13.24 -0.52 -1.92
CA ALA A 105 -13.97 -1.78 -2.02
C ALA A 105 -14.54 -1.97 -3.43
N VAL A 106 -14.45 -3.19 -3.95
CA VAL A 106 -15.05 -3.55 -5.24
C VAL A 106 -16.56 -3.75 -5.02
N VAL A 107 -17.38 -2.92 -5.66
CA VAL A 107 -18.85 -2.95 -5.51
C VAL A 107 -19.57 -3.64 -6.67
N GLY A 108 -18.84 -3.98 -7.71
CA GLY A 108 -19.37 -4.69 -8.86
C GLY A 108 -18.35 -4.78 -9.99
N PRO A 109 -18.76 -5.32 -11.16
CA PRO A 109 -17.89 -5.39 -12.32
C PRO A 109 -17.38 -4.00 -12.69
N GLN A 110 -16.05 -3.83 -12.74
CA GLN A 110 -15.39 -2.58 -13.15
C GLN A 110 -15.72 -1.35 -12.29
N LYS A 111 -16.28 -1.53 -11.08
CA LYS A 111 -16.64 -0.44 -10.18
C LYS A 111 -15.99 -0.61 -8.82
N VAL A 112 -15.30 0.43 -8.39
CA VAL A 112 -14.61 0.50 -7.10
C VAL A 112 -15.11 1.73 -6.35
N LYS A 113 -15.57 1.55 -5.12
CA LYS A 113 -15.80 2.68 -4.22
C LYS A 113 -14.55 2.94 -3.40
N TYR A 114 -14.26 4.20 -3.09
CA TYR A 114 -13.19 4.58 -2.17
C TYR A 114 -13.62 5.73 -1.26
N GLY A 115 -13.12 5.76 -0.02
CA GLY A 115 -13.43 6.83 0.92
C GLY A 115 -12.64 6.70 2.22
N LYS A 116 -12.61 7.76 3.03
CA LYS A 116 -12.09 7.67 4.39
C LYS A 116 -13.12 7.00 5.29
N VAL A 117 -12.66 6.30 6.32
CA VAL A 117 -13.54 5.74 7.36
C VAL A 117 -14.37 6.87 7.98
N GLY A 118 -15.70 6.76 7.90
CA GLY A 118 -16.64 7.80 8.36
C GLY A 118 -16.79 9.03 7.45
N GLY A 119 -16.21 9.01 6.24
CA GLY A 119 -16.30 10.09 5.27
C GLY A 119 -17.18 9.77 4.05
N THR A 120 -17.20 10.70 3.09
CA THR A 120 -17.91 10.53 1.82
C THR A 120 -17.25 9.46 0.95
N GLU A 121 -18.02 8.45 0.56
CA GLU A 121 -17.60 7.43 -0.40
C GLU A 121 -17.77 7.97 -1.84
N THR A 122 -16.73 7.79 -2.66
CA THR A 122 -16.74 8.10 -4.10
C THR A 122 -16.64 6.81 -4.90
N VAL A 123 -17.41 6.69 -5.97
CA VAL A 123 -17.33 5.53 -6.88
C VAL A 123 -16.57 5.90 -8.13
N ILE A 124 -15.59 5.07 -8.49
CA ILE A 124 -14.82 5.16 -9.73
C ILE A 124 -15.03 3.92 -10.59
N THR A 125 -14.88 4.11 -11.89
CA THR A 125 -14.94 3.03 -12.88
C THR A 125 -13.54 2.77 -13.40
N ALA A 126 -13.13 1.50 -13.36
CA ALA A 126 -11.84 1.04 -13.85
C ALA A 126 -12.05 -0.13 -14.80
N LYS A 127 -11.32 -0.16 -15.92
CA LYS A 127 -11.42 -1.26 -16.89
C LYS A 127 -10.86 -2.54 -16.30
N ASP A 128 -9.72 -2.41 -15.65
CA ASP A 128 -8.95 -3.47 -15.04
C ASP A 128 -8.72 -3.11 -13.56
N ILE A 129 -8.88 -4.09 -12.66
CA ILE A 129 -8.77 -3.90 -11.22
C ILE A 129 -7.74 -4.89 -10.65
N ILE A 130 -6.71 -4.37 -9.97
CA ILE A 130 -5.69 -5.16 -9.28
C ILE A 130 -5.92 -5.02 -7.78
N ILE A 131 -6.03 -6.14 -7.08
CA ILE A 131 -6.19 -6.18 -5.62
C ILE A 131 -4.82 -6.48 -5.00
N ALA A 132 -4.32 -5.52 -4.22
CA ALA A 132 -2.99 -5.56 -3.60
C ALA A 132 -3.06 -5.09 -2.13
N THR A 133 -4.02 -5.61 -1.37
CA THR A 133 -4.29 -5.19 0.03
C THR A 133 -3.26 -5.68 1.05
N GLY A 134 -2.22 -6.40 0.63
CA GLY A 134 -1.15 -6.86 1.50
C GLY A 134 -1.57 -7.95 2.49
N SER A 135 -0.97 -7.94 3.68
CA SER A 135 -1.15 -8.95 4.74
C SER A 135 -0.98 -8.33 6.13
N VAL A 136 -1.51 -9.00 7.15
CA VAL A 136 -1.43 -8.59 8.56
C VAL A 136 -0.77 -9.70 9.39
N PRO A 137 -0.06 -9.36 10.49
CA PRO A 137 0.55 -10.36 11.36
C PRO A 137 -0.51 -11.23 12.01
N SER A 138 -0.27 -12.55 12.05
CA SER A 138 -1.13 -13.49 12.77
C SER A 138 -0.83 -13.41 14.26
N VAL A 139 -1.85 -13.17 15.09
CA VAL A 139 -1.72 -13.06 16.54
C VAL A 139 -2.39 -14.26 17.21
N PRO A 140 -1.70 -14.98 18.11
CA PRO A 140 -2.30 -16.07 18.88
C PRO A 140 -3.46 -15.60 19.75
N LYS A 141 -4.46 -16.47 19.94
CA LYS A 141 -5.59 -16.19 20.84
C LYS A 141 -5.09 -15.89 22.26
N GLY A 142 -5.50 -14.76 22.81
CA GLY A 142 -5.14 -14.33 24.18
C GLY A 142 -3.91 -13.43 24.28
N VAL A 143 -3.29 -13.05 23.16
CA VAL A 143 -2.22 -12.03 23.13
C VAL A 143 -2.81 -10.73 22.60
N GLU A 144 -2.66 -9.64 23.37
CA GLU A 144 -2.96 -8.29 22.90
C GLU A 144 -1.81 -7.79 22.04
N VAL A 145 -2.13 -7.19 20.90
CA VAL A 145 -1.16 -6.56 19.98
C VAL A 145 -1.04 -5.09 20.35
N ASP A 146 0.18 -4.61 20.52
CA ASP A 146 0.48 -3.18 20.47
C ASP A 146 0.56 -2.76 19.00
N GLY A 147 -0.36 -1.88 18.59
CA GLY A 147 -0.52 -1.42 17.20
C GLY A 147 0.56 -0.47 16.71
#